data_AF-A0AA43U6S6-F1
#
_entry.id   AF-A0AA43U6S6-F1
#
_cell.length_a   1.000
_cell.length_b   1.000
_cell.length_c   1.000
_cell.angle_alpha   90.00
_cell.angle_beta   90.00
_cell.angle_gamma   90.00
#
_symmetry.space_group_name_H-M   'P 1'
#
loop_
_entity.id
_entity.type
_entity.pdbx_description
1 polymer ?
#
loop_
_entity_poly.entity_id
_entity_poly.type
_entity_poly.pdbx_seq_one_letter_code
_entity_poly.pdbx_strand_id
1 'polypeptide(L)'
;MEQKPKTSSVIWKINRSIQWKRLKTYLMWDFLLGIAGVLGACAAIESRYGALDLARERSATWKGYLPFWQRLESWQYVCKIGTERVTVEIGQIAVIACVILSIVFCIQFLSWLLDWSSQNRRLREYMRPIDELAMTAEKLSVQGIDEERIQNLEEAIDQITASENNISTGDSDLQGIENAINNLLKRLQASYREQTRFVDDASHELRTPIAVIQGYASMLERWGMDDRATLEEAVHAISEESEHMKELVEQLLFLARGDGGRQQFHPEPI
;
A
#
# COMPACT_ATOMS: atom_id res chain seq x y z
N MET A 1 40.76 -10.93 11.21
CA MET A 1 40.39 -9.70 10.45
C MET A 1 38.97 -9.89 9.98
N GLU A 2 38.03 -9.22 10.64
CA GLU A 2 36.58 -9.40 10.43
C GLU A 2 36.18 -8.78 9.09
N GLN A 3 35.86 -9.61 8.09
CA GLN A 3 35.39 -9.13 6.79
C GLN A 3 33.98 -8.56 6.97
N LYS A 4 33.87 -7.23 6.89
CA LYS A 4 32.56 -6.56 6.87
C LYS A 4 31.72 -7.12 5.71
N PRO A 5 30.47 -7.54 5.96
CA PRO A 5 29.64 -8.15 4.94
C PRO A 5 29.35 -7.12 3.81
N LYS A 6 29.51 -7.57 2.55
CA LYS A 6 29.24 -6.78 1.33
C LYS A 6 27.82 -6.18 1.31
N THR A 7 26.90 -6.75 2.07
CA THR A 7 25.49 -6.36 2.19
C THR A 7 25.31 -4.99 2.85
N SER A 8 26.20 -4.61 3.78
CA SER A 8 26.20 -3.27 4.40
C SER A 8 26.39 -2.13 3.38
N SER A 9 27.17 -2.37 2.33
CA SER A 9 27.39 -1.42 1.22
C SER A 9 26.14 -1.27 0.36
N VAL A 10 25.40 -2.35 0.14
CA VAL A 10 24.19 -2.35 -0.71
C VAL A 10 23.03 -1.65 0.03
N ILE A 11 22.87 -1.93 1.33
CA ILE A 11 21.87 -1.28 2.19
C ILE A 11 22.08 0.23 2.25
N TRP A 12 23.34 0.68 2.37
CA TRP A 12 23.65 2.11 2.35
C TRP A 12 23.30 2.77 1.00
N LYS A 13 23.55 2.08 -0.13
CA LYS A 13 23.19 2.58 -1.47
C LYS A 13 21.67 2.69 -1.66
N ILE A 14 20.91 1.67 -1.24
CA ILE A 14 19.44 1.66 -1.35
C ILE A 14 18.83 2.76 -0.48
N ASN A 15 19.20 2.84 0.80
CA ASN A 15 18.67 3.86 1.71
C ASN A 15 19.03 5.28 1.21
N ARG A 16 20.28 5.51 0.80
CA ARG A 16 20.71 6.80 0.23
C ARG A 16 19.86 7.21 -0.97
N SER A 17 19.50 6.27 -1.84
CA SER A 17 18.68 6.57 -3.02
C SER A 17 17.26 7.00 -2.66
N ILE A 18 16.64 6.36 -1.66
CA ILE A 18 15.28 6.68 -1.18
C ILE A 18 15.28 8.04 -0.50
N GLN A 19 16.28 8.29 0.35
CA GLN A 19 16.43 9.57 1.06
C GLN A 19 16.68 10.73 0.09
N TRP A 20 17.48 10.51 -0.96
CA TRP A 20 17.68 11.50 -2.02
C TRP A 20 16.41 11.81 -2.80
N LYS A 21 15.53 10.83 -3.05
CA LYS A 21 14.24 11.07 -3.70
C LYS A 21 13.33 11.94 -2.82
N ARG A 22 13.19 11.62 -1.54
CA ARG A 22 12.37 12.41 -0.58
C ARG A 22 12.90 13.84 -0.43
N LEU A 23 14.21 13.99 -0.27
CA LEU A 23 14.86 15.30 -0.15
C LEU A 23 14.61 16.17 -1.40
N LYS A 24 14.72 15.58 -2.60
CA LYS A 24 14.40 16.29 -3.86
C LYS A 24 12.94 16.74 -3.91
N THR A 25 12.01 15.89 -3.47
CA THR A 25 10.58 16.23 -3.44
C THR A 25 10.31 17.40 -2.49
N TYR A 26 10.89 17.40 -1.28
CA TYR A 26 10.73 18.53 -0.33
C TYR A 26 11.32 19.83 -0.87
N LEU A 27 12.56 19.78 -1.40
CA LEU A 27 13.20 20.95 -2.03
C LEU A 27 12.37 21.51 -3.19
N MET A 28 11.73 20.64 -3.98
CA MET A 28 10.87 21.08 -5.08
C MET A 28 9.61 21.78 -4.56
N TRP A 29 8.96 21.25 -3.53
CA TRP A 29 7.79 21.89 -2.93
C TRP A 29 8.13 23.21 -2.24
N ASP A 30 9.26 23.32 -1.56
CA ASP A 30 9.73 24.58 -0.97
C ASP A 30 10.00 25.65 -2.03
N PHE A 31 10.61 25.24 -3.16
CA PHE A 31 10.84 26.14 -4.29
C PHE A 31 9.52 26.64 -4.91
N LEU A 32 8.56 25.73 -5.13
CA LEU A 32 7.23 26.09 -5.64
C LEU A 32 6.49 27.02 -4.66
N LEU A 33 6.57 26.75 -3.36
CA LEU A 33 5.94 27.57 -2.32
C LEU A 33 6.57 28.97 -2.25
N GLY A 34 7.89 29.06 -2.40
CA GLY A 34 8.60 30.34 -2.50
C GLY A 34 8.16 31.16 -3.72
N ILE A 35 8.07 30.54 -4.90
CA ILE A 35 7.60 31.21 -6.12
C ILE A 35 6.15 31.68 -5.96
N ALA A 36 5.27 30.82 -5.46
CA ALA A 36 3.86 31.16 -5.24
C ALA A 36 3.71 32.32 -4.24
N GLY A 37 4.52 32.35 -3.18
CA GLY A 37 4.54 33.45 -2.21
C GLY A 37 4.98 34.77 -2.84
N VAL A 38 6.03 34.78 -3.66
CA VAL A 38 6.50 35.98 -4.37
C VAL A 38 5.45 36.49 -5.36
N LEU A 39 4.85 35.60 -6.16
CA LEU A 39 3.79 35.95 -7.11
C LEU A 39 2.55 36.49 -6.38
N GLY A 40 2.14 35.86 -5.27
CA GLY A 40 1.03 36.31 -4.44
C GLY A 40 1.27 37.69 -3.82
N ALA A 41 2.48 37.95 -3.32
CA ALA A 41 2.85 39.26 -2.80
C ALA A 41 2.82 40.34 -3.89
N CYS A 42 3.36 40.04 -5.08
CA CYS A 42 3.30 40.97 -6.22
C CYS A 42 1.85 41.27 -6.64
N ALA A 43 1.00 40.24 -6.73
CA ALA A 43 -0.40 40.38 -7.08
C ALA A 43 -1.20 41.17 -6.03
N ALA A 44 -0.95 40.93 -4.75
CA ALA A 44 -1.59 41.65 -3.65
C ALA A 44 -1.22 43.14 -3.63
N ILE A 45 0.03 43.48 -3.99
CA ILE A 45 0.48 44.86 -4.11
C ILE A 45 -0.19 45.52 -5.33
N GLU A 46 -0.17 44.87 -6.49
CA GLU A 46 -0.77 45.44 -7.71
C GLU A 46 -2.28 45.62 -7.60
N SER A 47 -2.99 44.70 -6.93
CA SER A 47 -4.43 44.81 -6.67
C SER A 47 -4.81 46.03 -5.83
N ARG A 48 -3.89 46.62 -5.05
CA ARG A 48 -4.15 47.87 -4.30
C ARG A 48 -4.13 49.11 -5.19
N TYR A 49 -3.54 49.03 -6.38
CA TYR A 49 -3.37 50.16 -7.30
C TYR A 49 -4.14 49.98 -8.64
N GLY A 50 -4.87 48.87 -8.85
CA GLY A 50 -5.72 48.63 -10.02
C GLY A 50 -5.75 47.17 -10.48
N ALA A 51 -6.24 46.91 -11.69
CA ALA A 51 -6.26 45.57 -12.27
C ALA A 51 -4.84 45.03 -12.56
N LEU A 52 -4.66 43.72 -12.35
CA LEU A 52 -3.46 42.95 -12.64
C LEU A 52 -3.18 42.93 -14.15
N ASP A 53 -2.04 43.48 -14.57
CA ASP A 53 -1.61 43.48 -15.95
C ASP A 53 -0.25 42.79 -16.06
N LEU A 54 -0.20 41.67 -16.80
CA LEU A 54 1.00 40.86 -16.92
C LEU A 54 2.10 41.56 -17.73
N ALA A 55 1.78 42.54 -18.58
CA ALA A 55 2.73 43.21 -19.48
C ALA A 55 3.49 44.39 -18.84
N ARG A 56 3.27 44.71 -17.56
CA ARG A 56 3.95 45.82 -16.87
C ARG A 56 5.43 45.53 -16.60
N GLU A 57 6.27 46.56 -16.78
CA GLU A 57 7.68 46.52 -16.36
C GLU A 57 7.77 46.48 -14.83
N ARG A 58 8.39 45.41 -14.31
CA ARG A 58 8.63 45.17 -12.89
C ARG A 58 10.12 45.15 -12.64
N SER A 59 10.59 45.91 -11.66
CA SER A 59 11.99 45.85 -11.23
C SER A 59 12.08 45.83 -9.72
N ALA A 60 13.04 45.06 -9.20
CA ALA A 60 13.36 45.03 -7.78
C ALA A 60 14.70 45.73 -7.58
N THR A 61 14.71 46.75 -6.73
CA THR A 61 15.93 47.49 -6.38
C THR A 61 16.17 47.40 -4.88
N TRP A 62 17.43 47.27 -4.47
CA TRP A 62 17.84 47.32 -3.06
C TRP A 62 18.82 48.48 -2.86
N LYS A 63 18.93 48.98 -1.64
CA LYS A 63 19.88 50.07 -1.32
C LYS A 63 21.26 49.48 -1.01
N GLY A 64 22.32 50.00 -1.63
CA GLY A 64 23.72 49.95 -1.16
C GLY A 64 24.37 48.57 -0.93
N TYR A 65 25.52 48.61 -0.24
CA TYR A 65 26.34 47.46 0.18
C TYR A 65 26.00 47.10 1.64
N LEU A 66 24.86 46.43 1.85
CA LEU A 66 24.37 46.02 3.18
C LEU A 66 24.50 44.49 3.38
N PRO A 67 24.66 44.01 4.62
CA PRO A 67 24.58 42.59 4.98
C PRO A 67 23.28 41.93 4.49
N PHE A 68 23.32 40.62 4.20
CA PHE A 68 22.22 39.88 3.55
C PHE A 68 20.82 40.17 4.14
N TRP A 69 20.67 40.11 5.47
CA TRP A 69 19.38 40.34 6.14
C TRP A 69 18.88 41.79 6.02
N GLN A 70 19.78 42.77 6.14
CA GLN A 70 19.45 44.20 5.96
C GLN A 70 19.21 44.54 4.48
N ARG A 71 19.86 43.83 3.56
CA ARG A 71 19.60 43.96 2.12
C ARG A 71 18.19 43.50 1.78
N LEU A 72 17.74 42.40 2.38
CA LEU A 72 16.38 41.85 2.25
C LEU A 72 15.32 42.84 2.78
N GLU A 73 15.61 43.51 3.90
CA GLU A 73 14.76 44.56 4.47
C GLU A 73 14.71 45.83 3.60
N SER A 74 15.77 46.13 2.85
CA SER A 74 15.83 47.27 1.92
C SER A 74 15.19 47.01 0.55
N TRP A 75 14.52 45.86 0.36
CA TRP A 75 13.90 45.52 -0.92
C TRP A 75 12.74 46.44 -1.25
N GLN A 76 12.87 47.09 -2.41
CA GLN A 76 11.84 47.95 -2.98
C GLN A 76 11.34 47.33 -4.28
N TYR A 77 10.03 47.16 -4.35
CA TYR A 77 9.33 46.78 -5.55
C TYR A 77 8.96 48.03 -6.34
N VAL A 78 9.43 48.14 -7.58
CA VAL A 78 9.15 49.27 -8.45
C VAL A 78 8.27 48.79 -9.59
N CYS A 79 7.06 49.34 -9.69
CA CYS A 79 6.14 49.11 -10.79
C CYS A 79 5.80 50.42 -11.51
N LYS A 80 5.65 50.35 -12.83
CA LYS A 80 5.25 51.49 -13.66
C LYS A 80 3.74 51.42 -13.90
N ILE A 81 3.00 52.40 -13.39
CA ILE A 81 1.54 52.51 -13.56
C ILE A 81 1.29 53.75 -14.42
N GLY A 82 1.01 53.56 -15.72
CA GLY A 82 0.93 54.66 -16.67
C GLY A 82 2.28 55.38 -16.86
N THR A 83 2.36 56.66 -16.51
CA THR A 83 3.58 57.50 -16.58
C THR A 83 4.33 57.63 -15.26
N GLU A 84 3.75 57.21 -14.14
CA GLU A 84 4.37 57.32 -12.81
C GLU A 84 4.98 56.00 -12.33
N ARG A 85 6.09 56.11 -11.58
CA ARG A 85 6.77 54.97 -10.95
C ARG A 85 6.35 54.92 -9.48
N VAL A 86 5.69 53.84 -9.09
CA VAL A 86 5.32 53.58 -7.71
C VAL A 86 6.36 52.65 -7.09
N THR A 87 6.96 53.09 -5.99
CA THR A 87 7.94 52.31 -5.22
C THR A 87 7.28 51.84 -3.93
N VAL A 88 7.19 50.52 -3.74
CA VAL A 88 6.62 49.89 -2.54
C VAL A 88 7.73 49.20 -1.78
N GLU A 89 7.85 49.47 -0.49
CA GLU A 89 8.80 48.79 0.39
C GLU A 89 8.24 47.42 0.77
N ILE A 90 8.88 46.34 0.27
CA ILE A 90 8.44 44.95 0.49
C ILE A 90 9.32 44.20 1.49
N GLY A 91 10.32 44.88 2.05
CA GLY A 91 11.34 44.24 2.87
C GLY A 91 10.80 43.50 4.10
N GLN A 92 9.82 44.07 4.82
CA GLN A 92 9.24 43.41 5.99
C GLN A 92 8.51 42.11 5.63
N ILE A 93 7.78 42.09 4.51
CA ILE A 93 7.06 40.90 4.03
C ILE A 93 8.07 39.82 3.60
N ALA A 94 9.15 40.22 2.92
CA ALA A 94 10.19 39.32 2.47
C ALA A 94 10.95 38.68 3.66
N VAL A 95 11.23 39.46 4.72
CA VAL A 95 11.85 38.96 5.96
C VAL A 95 10.93 37.94 6.66
N ILE A 96 9.63 38.24 6.81
CA ILE A 96 8.65 37.32 7.41
C ILE A 96 8.56 36.02 6.61
N ALA A 97 8.49 36.10 5.28
CA ALA A 97 8.46 34.93 4.40
C ALA A 97 9.73 34.06 4.56
N CYS A 98 10.91 34.66 4.66
CA CYS A 98 12.15 33.94 4.92
C CYS A 98 12.16 33.24 6.29
N VAL A 99 11.62 33.88 7.33
CA VAL A 99 11.50 33.25 8.66
C VAL A 99 10.56 32.04 8.62
N ILE A 100 9.40 32.16 7.96
CA ILE A 100 8.45 31.05 7.80
C ILE A 100 9.09 29.89 7.03
N LEU A 101 9.74 30.17 5.90
CA LEU A 101 10.45 29.15 5.12
C LEU A 101 11.55 28.46 5.93
N SER A 102 12.28 29.21 6.77
CA SER A 102 13.29 28.63 7.65
C SER A 102 12.69 27.70 8.70
N ILE A 103 11.52 28.02 9.24
CA ILE A 103 10.81 27.16 10.20
C ILE A 103 10.36 25.86 9.51
N VAL A 104 9.75 25.98 8.32
CA VAL A 104 9.33 24.83 7.50
C VAL A 104 10.53 23.92 7.20
N PHE A 105 11.65 24.50 6.76
CA PHE A 105 12.88 23.76 6.48
C PHE A 105 13.42 23.03 7.73
N CYS A 106 13.41 23.67 8.90
CA CYS A 106 13.81 23.04 10.15
C CYS A 106 12.90 21.85 10.52
N ILE A 107 11.58 21.97 10.34
CA ILE A 107 10.63 20.88 10.59
C ILE A 107 10.90 19.73 9.62
N GLN A 108 11.04 20.01 8.32
CA GLN A 108 11.34 18.99 7.32
C GLN A 108 12.67 18.29 7.58
N PHE A 109 13.70 19.04 7.96
CA PHE A 109 15.01 18.48 8.32
C PHE A 109 14.91 17.57 9.55
N LEU A 110 14.16 17.98 10.58
CA LEU A 110 13.94 17.17 11.77
C LEU A 110 13.16 15.89 11.43
N SER A 111 12.10 15.97 10.64
CA SER A 111 11.36 14.79 10.15
C SER A 111 12.27 13.86 9.36
N TRP A 112 13.12 14.39 8.47
CA TRP A 112 14.09 13.62 7.72
C TRP A 112 15.12 12.93 8.63
N LEU A 113 15.62 13.63 9.66
CA LEU A 113 16.59 13.11 10.62
C LEU A 113 16.01 11.96 11.45
N LEU A 114 14.76 12.11 11.91
CA LEU A 114 14.06 11.07 12.67
C LEU A 114 13.82 9.83 11.79
N ASP A 115 13.38 10.02 10.54
CA ASP A 115 13.21 8.95 9.55
C ASP A 115 14.53 8.23 9.22
N TRP A 116 15.63 8.98 9.10
CA TRP A 116 16.96 8.42 8.87
C TRP A 116 17.36 7.43 9.97
N SER A 117 17.05 7.75 11.23
CA SER A 117 17.36 6.88 12.37
C SER A 117 16.50 5.61 12.40
N SER A 118 15.22 5.74 12.03
CA SER A 118 14.22 4.66 12.09
C SER A 118 14.36 3.66 10.92
N GLN A 119 14.60 4.14 9.71
CA GLN A 119 14.72 3.32 8.49
C GLN A 119 15.92 2.38 8.53
N ASN A 120 17.04 2.81 9.12
CA ASN A 120 18.25 1.99 9.25
C ASN A 120 18.04 0.74 10.12
N ARG A 121 17.10 0.78 11.07
CA ARG A 121 16.75 -0.39 11.90
C ARG A 121 15.88 -1.39 11.12
N ARG A 122 14.85 -0.91 10.41
CA ARG A 122 13.93 -1.75 9.62
C ARG A 122 14.64 -2.48 8.48
N LEU A 123 15.54 -1.82 7.76
CA LEU A 123 16.31 -2.43 6.66
C LEU A 123 17.25 -3.54 7.13
N ARG A 124 17.81 -3.43 8.33
CA ARG A 124 18.61 -4.52 8.92
C ARG A 124 17.74 -5.74 9.27
N GLU A 125 16.53 -5.50 9.75
CA GLU A 125 15.61 -6.56 10.14
C GLU A 125 15.09 -7.36 8.94
N TYR A 126 14.81 -6.69 7.81
CA TYR A 126 14.40 -7.37 6.57
C TYR A 126 15.55 -8.04 5.81
N MET A 127 16.80 -7.56 5.95
CA MET A 127 17.96 -8.12 5.25
C MET A 127 18.66 -9.23 6.04
N ARG A 128 18.46 -9.28 7.37
CA ARG A 128 19.00 -10.35 8.23
C ARG A 128 18.70 -11.77 7.71
N PRO A 129 17.46 -12.13 7.31
CA PRO A 129 17.19 -13.45 6.77
C PRO A 129 17.89 -13.71 5.42
N ILE A 130 18.17 -12.69 4.59
CA ILE A 130 18.91 -12.88 3.34
C ILE A 130 20.40 -13.06 3.60
N ASP A 131 20.97 -12.32 4.55
CA ASP A 131 22.36 -12.47 4.96
C ASP A 131 22.58 -13.82 5.68
N GLU A 132 21.62 -14.26 6.49
CA GLU A 132 21.61 -15.60 7.09
C GLU A 132 21.48 -16.68 6.00
N LEU A 133 20.57 -16.56 5.03
CA LEU A 133 20.47 -17.49 3.91
C LEU A 133 21.73 -17.51 3.03
N ALA A 134 22.36 -16.37 2.79
CA ALA A 134 23.58 -16.29 1.98
C ALA A 134 24.78 -16.91 2.72
N MET A 135 24.93 -16.66 4.01
CA MET A 135 25.97 -17.30 4.83
C MET A 135 25.72 -18.79 5.03
N THR A 136 24.47 -19.20 5.23
CA THR A 136 24.09 -20.61 5.31
C THR A 136 24.30 -21.30 3.96
N ALA A 137 23.93 -20.68 2.84
CA ALA A 137 24.20 -21.21 1.50
C ALA A 137 25.70 -21.29 1.18
N GLU A 138 26.50 -20.31 1.61
CA GLU A 138 27.97 -20.35 1.48
C GLU A 138 28.59 -21.44 2.36
N LYS A 139 28.10 -21.59 3.60
CA LYS A 139 28.52 -22.65 4.53
C LYS A 139 28.11 -24.04 4.03
N LEU A 140 26.92 -24.17 3.46
CA LEU A 140 26.41 -25.38 2.80
C LEU A 140 27.14 -25.69 1.51
N SER A 141 27.53 -24.68 0.73
CA SER A 141 28.37 -24.82 -0.46
C SER A 141 29.79 -25.27 -0.11
N VAL A 142 30.29 -24.94 1.08
CA VAL A 142 31.63 -25.32 1.54
C VAL A 142 31.64 -26.69 2.23
N GLN A 143 30.54 -27.11 2.86
CA GLN A 143 30.44 -28.44 3.49
C GLN A 143 29.83 -29.53 2.62
N GLY A 144 29.15 -29.20 1.51
CA GLY A 144 28.40 -30.17 0.72
C GLY A 144 27.16 -30.62 1.49
N ILE A 145 25.99 -30.55 0.86
CA ILE A 145 24.82 -31.25 1.41
C ILE A 145 25.08 -32.73 1.13
N ASP A 146 25.50 -33.49 2.16
CA ASP A 146 25.68 -34.93 2.03
C ASP A 146 24.35 -35.56 1.60
N GLU A 147 24.42 -36.48 0.64
CA GLU A 147 23.26 -37.11 -0.01
C GLU A 147 22.31 -37.78 1.01
N GLU A 148 22.85 -38.21 2.15
CA GLU A 148 22.12 -38.73 3.31
C GLU A 148 21.13 -37.71 3.92
N ARG A 149 21.49 -36.42 3.98
CA ARG A 149 20.62 -35.37 4.53
C ARG A 149 19.45 -35.04 3.60
N ILE A 150 19.68 -35.12 2.28
CA ILE A 150 18.61 -34.96 1.28
C ILE A 150 17.63 -36.12 1.36
N GLN A 151 18.13 -37.35 1.48
CA GLN A 151 17.29 -38.54 1.65
C GLN A 151 16.44 -38.47 2.93
N ASN A 152 17.02 -38.02 4.05
CA ASN A 152 16.26 -37.82 5.30
C ASN A 152 15.16 -36.77 5.16
N LEU A 153 15.40 -35.69 4.41
CA LEU A 153 14.39 -34.67 4.14
C LEU A 153 13.29 -35.19 3.20
N GLU A 154 13.66 -35.96 2.18
CA GLU A 154 12.72 -36.59 1.26
C GLU A 154 11.82 -37.59 2.00
N GLU A 155 12.40 -38.44 2.86
CA GLU A 155 11.64 -39.37 3.70
C GLU A 155 10.71 -38.64 4.68
N ALA A 156 11.19 -37.54 5.29
CA ALA A 156 10.35 -36.72 6.16
C ALA A 156 9.21 -36.01 5.40
N ILE A 157 9.37 -35.73 4.11
CA ILE A 157 8.31 -35.19 3.25
C ILE A 157 7.30 -36.29 2.86
N ASP A 158 7.78 -37.48 2.54
CA ASP A 158 6.91 -38.61 2.17
C ASP A 158 6.07 -39.12 3.35
N GLN A 159 6.57 -38.97 4.58
CA GLN A 159 5.84 -39.33 5.80
C GLN A 159 4.77 -38.31 6.21
N ILE A 160 4.65 -37.16 5.52
CA ILE A 160 3.61 -36.17 5.82
C ILE A 160 2.23 -36.76 5.55
N THR A 161 1.59 -37.18 6.62
CA THR A 161 0.19 -37.59 6.60
C THR A 161 -0.67 -36.37 6.88
N ALA A 162 -1.90 -36.33 6.32
CA ALA A 162 -2.84 -35.21 6.51
C ALA A 162 -3.10 -34.79 7.99
N SER A 163 -2.76 -35.67 8.94
CA SER A 163 -2.91 -35.48 10.39
C SER A 163 -1.70 -34.81 11.07
N GLU A 164 -0.47 -35.01 10.59
CA GLU A 164 0.77 -34.50 11.20
C GLU A 164 1.52 -33.59 10.22
N ASN A 165 1.48 -32.27 10.49
CA ASN A 165 1.83 -31.23 9.51
C ASN A 165 3.06 -30.45 9.90
N ASN A 166 4.06 -31.15 10.42
CA ASN A 166 5.32 -30.52 10.80
C ASN A 166 6.48 -31.43 10.42
N ILE A 167 7.14 -31.10 9.33
CA ILE A 167 8.40 -31.70 8.93
C ILE A 167 9.45 -31.25 9.94
N SER A 168 10.18 -32.21 10.50
CA SER A 168 11.39 -31.95 11.27
C SER A 168 12.36 -33.11 11.10
N THR A 169 13.52 -32.82 10.53
CA THR A 169 14.63 -33.76 10.32
C THR A 169 15.64 -33.73 11.48
N GLY A 170 15.51 -32.77 12.39
CA GLY A 170 16.45 -32.56 13.50
C GLY A 170 17.77 -31.89 13.10
N ASP A 171 17.93 -31.54 11.82
CA ASP A 171 19.12 -30.89 11.28
C ASP A 171 18.97 -29.35 11.30
N SER A 172 19.83 -28.68 12.07
CA SER A 172 19.84 -27.21 12.17
C SER A 172 20.08 -26.52 10.84
N ASP A 173 20.78 -27.18 9.91
CA ASP A 173 21.11 -26.63 8.61
C ASP A 173 19.91 -26.70 7.64
N LEU A 174 18.97 -27.63 7.85
CA LEU A 174 17.75 -27.80 7.05
C LEU A 174 16.53 -27.05 7.62
N GLN A 175 16.63 -26.53 8.84
CA GLN A 175 15.55 -25.85 9.55
C GLN A 175 14.89 -24.71 8.75
N GLY A 176 15.66 -24.01 7.91
CA GLY A 176 15.11 -22.97 7.03
C GLY A 176 14.14 -23.51 5.98
N ILE A 177 14.48 -24.65 5.38
CA ILE A 177 13.66 -25.34 4.37
C ILE A 177 12.43 -25.98 5.03
N GLU A 178 12.62 -26.65 6.17
CA GLU A 178 11.52 -27.21 6.96
C GLU A 178 10.46 -26.15 7.28
N ASN A 179 10.89 -25.00 7.78
CA ASN A 179 9.98 -23.89 8.09
C ASN A 179 9.23 -23.38 6.85
N ALA A 180 9.91 -23.29 5.69
CA ALA A 180 9.26 -22.86 4.45
C ALA A 180 8.18 -23.85 4.01
N ILE A 181 8.47 -25.16 4.04
CA ILE A 181 7.52 -26.20 3.65
C ILE A 181 6.35 -26.27 4.65
N ASN A 182 6.63 -26.22 5.95
CA ASN A 182 5.60 -26.23 7.00
C ASN A 182 4.63 -25.04 6.85
N ASN A 183 5.14 -23.85 6.48
CA ASN A 183 4.28 -22.71 6.20
C ASN A 183 3.44 -22.88 4.93
N LEU A 184 3.98 -23.51 3.89
CA LEU A 184 3.22 -23.84 2.68
C LEU A 184 2.10 -24.83 2.97
N LEU A 185 2.39 -25.90 3.72
CA LEU A 185 1.42 -26.91 4.11
C LEU A 185 0.28 -26.30 4.95
N LYS A 186 0.62 -25.45 5.93
CA LYS A 186 -0.40 -24.72 6.72
C LYS A 186 -1.35 -23.91 5.84
N ARG A 187 -0.81 -23.23 4.81
CA ARG A 187 -1.62 -22.42 3.88
C ARG A 187 -2.51 -23.28 2.99
N LEU A 188 -1.99 -24.39 2.46
CA LEU A 188 -2.79 -25.35 1.68
C LEU A 188 -3.93 -25.93 2.52
N GLN A 189 -3.67 -26.30 3.76
CA GLN A 189 -4.69 -26.85 4.65
C GLN A 189 -5.74 -25.85 5.05
N ALA A 190 -5.36 -24.60 5.31
CA ALA A 190 -6.32 -23.53 5.56
C ALA A 190 -7.27 -23.38 4.36
N SER A 191 -6.71 -23.32 3.14
CA SER A 191 -7.49 -23.22 1.90
C SER A 191 -8.41 -24.44 1.70
N TYR A 192 -7.91 -25.66 1.90
CA TYR A 192 -8.72 -26.86 1.79
C TYR A 192 -9.86 -26.92 2.81
N ARG A 193 -9.61 -26.47 4.06
CA ARG A 193 -10.65 -26.39 5.11
C ARG A 193 -11.72 -25.37 4.77
N GLU A 194 -11.34 -24.22 4.23
CA GLU A 194 -12.29 -23.20 3.76
C GLU A 194 -13.14 -23.74 2.62
N GLN A 195 -12.53 -24.40 1.62
CA GLN A 195 -13.24 -25.04 0.52
C GLN A 195 -14.23 -26.11 1.02
N THR A 196 -13.78 -26.98 1.94
CA THR A 196 -14.63 -28.02 2.52
C THR A 196 -15.82 -27.43 3.27
N ARG A 197 -15.58 -26.41 4.11
CA ARG A 197 -16.64 -25.73 4.87
C ARG A 197 -17.65 -25.07 3.94
N PHE A 198 -17.18 -24.39 2.90
CA PHE A 198 -18.05 -23.74 1.94
C PHE A 198 -18.95 -24.73 1.18
N VAL A 199 -18.42 -25.89 0.77
CA VAL A 199 -19.22 -26.94 0.14
C VAL A 199 -20.27 -27.51 1.10
N ASP A 200 -19.92 -27.68 2.37
CA ASP A 200 -20.84 -28.14 3.42
C ASP A 200 -21.96 -27.12 3.65
N ASP A 201 -21.60 -25.84 3.79
CA ASP A 201 -22.54 -24.73 3.95
C ASP A 201 -23.49 -24.63 2.74
N ALA A 202 -22.97 -24.69 1.52
CA ALA A 202 -23.77 -24.68 0.30
C ALA A 202 -24.71 -25.91 0.22
N SER A 203 -24.27 -27.08 0.68
CA SER A 203 -25.10 -28.29 0.73
C SER A 203 -26.26 -28.13 1.71
N HIS A 204 -26.04 -27.43 2.82
CA HIS A 204 -27.08 -27.08 3.79
C HIS A 204 -28.04 -26.03 3.24
N GLU A 205 -27.52 -24.97 2.62
CA GLU A 205 -28.32 -23.89 2.05
C GLU A 205 -29.14 -24.34 0.84
N LEU A 206 -28.70 -25.33 0.06
CA LEU A 206 -29.49 -25.91 -1.03
C LEU A 206 -30.61 -26.85 -0.55
N ARG A 207 -30.47 -27.47 0.63
CA ARG A 207 -31.46 -28.44 1.13
C ARG A 207 -32.79 -27.80 1.48
N THR A 208 -32.76 -26.61 2.09
CA THR A 208 -33.96 -25.84 2.46
C THR A 208 -34.81 -25.48 1.24
N PRO A 209 -34.25 -24.89 0.16
CA PRO A 209 -34.93 -24.63 -1.10
C PRO A 209 -35.67 -25.83 -1.67
N ILE A 210 -34.94 -26.95 -1.73
CA ILE A 210 -35.45 -28.19 -2.31
C ILE A 210 -36.64 -28.70 -1.49
N ALA A 211 -36.56 -28.62 -0.16
CA ALA A 211 -37.65 -29.02 0.72
C ALA A 211 -38.91 -28.14 0.54
N VAL A 212 -38.74 -26.82 0.38
CA VAL A 212 -39.84 -25.87 0.14
C VAL A 212 -40.51 -26.16 -1.20
N ILE A 213 -39.73 -26.31 -2.27
CA ILE A 213 -40.24 -26.64 -3.61
C ILE A 213 -40.99 -27.97 -3.59
N GLN A 214 -40.42 -29.01 -2.96
CA GLN A 214 -41.09 -30.31 -2.82
C GLN A 214 -42.39 -30.21 -2.03
N GLY A 215 -42.43 -29.38 -0.97
CA GLY A 215 -43.62 -29.12 -0.18
C GLY A 215 -44.75 -28.50 -0.99
N TYR A 216 -44.47 -27.41 -1.71
CA TYR A 216 -45.45 -26.76 -2.58
C TYR A 216 -45.88 -27.65 -3.75
N ALA A 217 -44.95 -28.37 -4.38
CA ALA A 217 -45.27 -29.31 -5.45
C ALA A 217 -46.22 -30.43 -4.96
N SER A 218 -45.95 -31.00 -3.78
CA SER A 218 -46.81 -32.04 -3.17
C SER A 218 -48.20 -31.50 -2.78
N MET A 219 -48.28 -30.24 -2.35
CA MET A 219 -49.55 -29.57 -2.04
C MET A 219 -50.39 -29.36 -3.30
N LEU A 220 -49.76 -28.88 -4.37
CA LEU A 220 -50.39 -28.69 -5.67
C LEU A 220 -50.90 -30.01 -6.26
N GLU A 221 -50.11 -31.08 -6.15
CA GLU A 221 -50.50 -32.42 -6.64
C GLU A 221 -51.76 -32.96 -5.92
N ARG A 222 -51.93 -32.66 -4.63
CA ARG A 222 -53.03 -33.22 -3.82
C ARG A 222 -54.35 -32.46 -3.90
N TRP A 223 -54.31 -31.13 -3.91
CA TRP A 223 -55.52 -30.29 -3.81
C TRP A 223 -55.34 -28.83 -4.24
N GLY A 224 -54.10 -28.34 -4.39
CA GLY A 224 -53.84 -26.92 -4.63
C GLY A 224 -54.19 -26.42 -6.04
N MET A 225 -54.65 -27.28 -6.95
CA MET A 225 -55.05 -26.89 -8.32
C MET A 225 -56.45 -26.26 -8.38
N ASP A 226 -57.31 -26.54 -7.41
CA ASP A 226 -58.72 -26.08 -7.41
C ASP A 226 -58.89 -24.68 -6.79
N ASP A 227 -57.93 -24.24 -5.96
CA ASP A 227 -57.89 -22.90 -5.38
C ASP A 227 -56.87 -22.02 -6.10
N ARG A 228 -57.36 -20.96 -6.77
CA ARG A 228 -56.52 -20.06 -7.55
C ARG A 228 -55.49 -19.32 -6.69
N ALA A 229 -55.83 -18.96 -5.45
CA ALA A 229 -54.92 -18.22 -4.58
C ALA A 229 -53.74 -19.11 -4.12
N THR A 230 -54.03 -20.33 -3.67
CA THR A 230 -52.99 -21.33 -3.31
C THR A 230 -52.10 -21.68 -4.51
N LEU A 231 -52.68 -21.80 -5.70
CA LEU A 231 -51.92 -22.06 -6.93
C LEU A 231 -50.92 -20.95 -7.23
N GLU A 232 -51.36 -19.70 -7.18
CA GLU A 232 -50.49 -18.53 -7.44
C GLU A 232 -49.38 -18.40 -6.41
N GLU A 233 -49.69 -18.61 -5.12
CA GLU A 233 -48.69 -18.62 -4.04
C GLU A 233 -47.63 -19.70 -4.26
N ALA A 234 -48.07 -20.94 -4.53
CA ALA A 234 -47.16 -22.07 -4.71
C ALA A 234 -46.26 -21.91 -5.93
N VAL A 235 -46.79 -21.40 -7.06
CA VAL A 235 -45.98 -21.11 -8.25
C VAL A 235 -44.97 -20.00 -7.97
N HIS A 236 -45.38 -18.94 -7.26
CA HIS A 236 -44.46 -17.87 -6.87
C HIS A 236 -43.33 -18.39 -5.98
N ALA A 237 -43.66 -19.13 -4.92
CA ALA A 237 -42.69 -19.68 -3.99
C ALA A 237 -41.71 -20.65 -4.67
N ILE A 238 -42.19 -21.53 -5.55
CA ILE A 238 -41.32 -22.43 -6.33
C ILE A 238 -40.38 -21.64 -7.25
N SER A 239 -40.88 -20.58 -7.88
CA SER A 239 -40.06 -19.74 -8.77
C SER A 239 -38.98 -18.98 -8.00
N GLU A 240 -39.33 -18.37 -6.88
CA GLU A 240 -38.41 -17.61 -6.02
C GLU A 240 -37.28 -18.51 -5.50
N GLU A 241 -37.65 -19.68 -5.01
CA GLU A 241 -36.69 -20.63 -4.46
C GLU A 241 -35.81 -21.28 -5.54
N SER A 242 -36.33 -21.43 -6.76
CA SER A 242 -35.53 -21.87 -7.92
C SER A 242 -34.50 -20.82 -8.34
N GLU A 243 -34.84 -19.53 -8.28
CA GLU A 243 -33.90 -18.46 -8.55
C GLU A 243 -32.81 -18.39 -7.46
N HIS A 244 -33.20 -18.54 -6.18
CA HIS A 244 -32.25 -18.61 -5.07
C HIS A 244 -31.25 -19.77 -5.22
N MET A 245 -31.70 -20.97 -5.60
CA MET A 245 -30.79 -22.08 -5.90
C MET A 245 -29.86 -21.79 -7.08
N LYS A 246 -30.34 -21.08 -8.11
CA LYS A 246 -29.52 -20.69 -9.25
C LYS A 246 -28.40 -19.74 -8.83
N GLU A 247 -28.71 -18.74 -8.00
CA GLU A 247 -27.69 -17.82 -7.45
C GLU A 247 -26.63 -18.58 -6.64
N LEU A 248 -27.03 -19.52 -5.77
CA LEU A 248 -26.09 -20.36 -5.01
C LEU A 248 -25.19 -21.19 -5.92
N VAL A 249 -25.74 -21.79 -6.99
CA VAL A 249 -24.96 -22.55 -7.97
C VAL A 249 -23.99 -21.66 -8.74
N GLU A 250 -24.39 -20.44 -9.11
CA GLU A 250 -23.50 -19.48 -9.75
C GLU A 250 -22.35 -19.06 -8.84
N GLN A 251 -22.59 -18.88 -7.54
CA GLN A 251 -21.54 -18.63 -6.54
C GLN A 251 -20.57 -19.81 -6.39
N LEU A 252 -21.08 -21.05 -6.36
CA LEU A 252 -20.26 -22.27 -6.35
C LEU A 252 -19.38 -22.36 -7.61
N LEU A 253 -19.95 -22.08 -8.78
CA LEU A 253 -19.21 -22.07 -10.05
C LEU A 253 -18.19 -20.94 -10.14
N PHE A 254 -18.48 -19.78 -9.56
CA PHE A 254 -17.55 -18.67 -9.47
C PHE A 254 -16.34 -19.04 -8.62
N LEU A 255 -16.54 -19.64 -7.44
CA LEU A 255 -15.45 -20.09 -6.57
C LEU A 255 -14.61 -21.19 -7.22
N ALA A 256 -15.24 -22.16 -7.88
CA ALA A 256 -14.53 -23.19 -8.64
C ALA A 256 -13.67 -22.64 -9.79
N ARG A 257 -13.96 -21.44 -10.29
CA ARG A 257 -13.17 -20.73 -11.34
C ARG A 257 -12.17 -19.73 -10.75
N GLY A 258 -12.45 -19.17 -9.57
CA GLY A 258 -11.68 -18.12 -8.90
C GLY A 258 -10.31 -18.55 -8.39
N ASP A 259 -10.04 -19.86 -8.29
CA ASP A 259 -8.72 -20.41 -7.96
C ASP A 259 -7.62 -20.07 -8.99
N GLY A 260 -7.97 -19.49 -10.14
CA GLY A 260 -7.01 -18.96 -11.12
C GLY A 260 -6.53 -17.51 -10.87
N GLY A 261 -7.17 -16.72 -10.01
CA GLY A 261 -6.88 -15.28 -9.94
C GLY A 261 -7.33 -14.61 -8.65
N ARG A 262 -6.36 -14.30 -7.78
CA ARG A 262 -6.50 -13.40 -6.63
C ARG A 262 -7.30 -12.14 -7.00
N GLN A 263 -8.55 -12.07 -6.57
CA GLN A 263 -9.42 -10.94 -6.83
C GLN A 263 -9.16 -9.82 -5.80
N GLN A 264 -8.77 -8.64 -6.28
CA GLN A 264 -8.79 -7.40 -5.50
C GLN A 264 -10.26 -6.99 -5.33
N PHE A 265 -10.78 -7.10 -4.11
CA PHE A 265 -12.04 -6.46 -3.72
C PHE A 265 -11.81 -4.95 -3.63
N HIS A 266 -12.51 -4.18 -4.46
CA HIS A 266 -12.63 -2.73 -4.33
C HIS A 266 -14.08 -2.41 -3.93
N PRO A 267 -14.36 -2.11 -2.64
CA PRO A 267 -15.68 -1.65 -2.26
C PRO A 267 -15.90 -0.24 -2.78
N GLU A 268 -16.94 -0.05 -3.60
CA GLU A 268 -17.47 1.28 -3.92
C GLU A 268 -18.17 1.87 -2.69
N PRO A 269 -17.91 3.14 -2.32
CA PRO A 269 -18.62 3.79 -1.25
C PRO A 269 -20.01 4.21 -1.72
N ILE A 270 -21.00 3.91 -0.88
CA ILE A 270 -22.41 4.35 -0.99
C ILE A 270 -22.51 5.84 -0.67
#